data_AF-A0A1Y2L9H7-F1
#
_entry.id   AF-A0A1Y2L9H7-F1
#
_cell.length_a   1.000
_cell.length_b   1.000
_cell.length_c   1.000
_cell.angle_alpha   90.00
_cell.angle_beta   90.00
_cell.angle_gamma   90.00
#
_symmetry.space_group_name_H-M   'P 1'
#
loop_
_entity.id
_entity.type
_entity.pdbx_description
1 polymer ?
#
loop_
_entity_poly.entity_id
_entity_poly.type
_entity_poly.pdbx_seq_one_letter_code
_entity_poly.pdbx_strand_id
1 'polypeptide(L)'
;MEDIGDFGDENPLLLVEDIARTNDWHLERRSEDEIVVEIPAHWCTYLVYFTWREDAEALHIACCFDLFVPEPLRPRVYELVAKCNEQLWLGHFGLWLDENMPLFRHTLLFAGDVPPMVEQFEELIDIAISECERFFPAFNFVLGQGKTPDEALAHSMLEPVGQA
;
A
#
# COMPACT_ATOMS: atom_id res chain seq x y z
N MET A 1 -34.04 -3.07 -14.03
CA MET A 1 -33.35 -1.85 -13.60
C MET A 1 -33.08 -2.09 -12.14
N GLU A 2 -31.94 -2.72 -11.90
CA GLU A 2 -31.47 -2.98 -10.54
C GLU A 2 -31.27 -1.63 -9.85
N ASP A 3 -31.63 -1.61 -8.57
CA ASP A 3 -31.52 -0.47 -7.67
C ASP A 3 -30.04 -0.10 -7.58
N ILE A 4 -29.59 0.85 -8.41
CA ILE A 4 -28.29 1.47 -8.26
C ILE A 4 -28.48 2.38 -7.06
N GLY A 5 -27.97 1.92 -5.91
CA GLY A 5 -28.13 2.57 -4.62
C GLY A 5 -27.93 4.07 -4.72
N ASP A 6 -28.82 4.79 -4.06
CA ASP A 6 -28.73 6.22 -3.79
C ASP A 6 -27.35 6.51 -3.17
N PHE A 7 -26.43 7.05 -3.98
CA PHE A 7 -25.10 7.51 -3.61
C PHE A 7 -25.19 8.84 -2.83
N GLY A 8 -26.06 8.89 -1.82
CA GLY A 8 -26.17 10.00 -0.89
C GLY A 8 -25.13 9.84 0.22
N ASP A 9 -24.30 10.86 0.44
CA ASP A 9 -23.31 10.95 1.54
C ASP A 9 -22.17 9.91 1.47
N GLU A 10 -21.56 9.75 0.29
CA GLU A 10 -20.60 8.69 -0.06
C GLU A 10 -19.24 8.79 0.66
N ASN A 11 -19.14 8.17 1.84
CA ASN A 11 -17.85 7.78 2.38
C ASN A 11 -17.16 6.82 1.37
N PRO A 12 -16.02 7.18 0.75
CA PRO A 12 -15.41 6.37 -0.30
C PRO A 12 -14.91 5.01 0.18
N LEU A 13 -14.86 4.79 1.50
CA LEU A 13 -14.56 3.49 2.10
C LEU A 13 -15.64 2.43 1.80
N LEU A 14 -16.86 2.82 1.44
CA LEU A 14 -17.88 1.85 0.99
C LEU A 14 -17.44 1.11 -0.28
N LEU A 15 -16.75 1.80 -1.20
CA LEU A 15 -16.17 1.15 -2.39
C LEU A 15 -15.07 0.16 -2.00
N VAL A 16 -14.27 0.47 -0.99
CA VAL A 16 -13.25 -0.46 -0.46
C VAL A 16 -13.92 -1.72 0.09
N GLU A 17 -15.03 -1.57 0.85
CA GLU A 17 -15.80 -2.70 1.37
C GLU A 17 -16.37 -3.59 0.26
N ASP A 18 -16.92 -2.96 -0.79
CA ASP A 18 -17.48 -3.66 -1.94
C ASP A 18 -16.40 -4.42 -2.74
N ILE A 19 -15.24 -3.80 -2.95
CA ILE A 19 -14.08 -4.43 -3.60
C ILE A 19 -13.59 -5.62 -2.76
N ALA A 20 -13.40 -5.44 -1.46
CA ALA A 20 -12.94 -6.50 -0.56
C ALA A 20 -13.91 -7.69 -0.55
N ARG A 21 -15.22 -7.43 -0.48
CA ARG A 21 -16.25 -8.47 -0.56
C ARG A 21 -16.25 -9.20 -1.90
N THR A 22 -16.06 -8.49 -3.00
CA THR A 22 -16.00 -9.08 -4.35
C THR A 22 -14.78 -10.00 -4.52
N ASN A 23 -13.66 -9.66 -3.88
CA ASN A 23 -12.43 -10.43 -3.92
C ASN A 23 -12.29 -11.48 -2.79
N ASP A 24 -13.30 -11.62 -1.93
CA ASP A 24 -13.28 -12.49 -0.74
C ASP A 24 -12.10 -12.21 0.21
N TRP A 25 -11.70 -10.94 0.32
CA TRP A 25 -10.64 -10.48 1.23
C TRP A 25 -11.18 -10.23 2.63
N HIS A 26 -10.36 -10.51 3.64
CA HIS A 26 -10.69 -10.14 5.01
C HIS A 26 -10.56 -8.63 5.18
N LEU A 27 -11.57 -8.04 5.82
CA LEU A 27 -11.66 -6.61 6.06
C LEU A 27 -12.07 -6.37 7.51
N GLU A 28 -11.42 -5.41 8.16
CA GLU A 28 -11.77 -4.92 9.48
C GLU A 28 -12.02 -3.41 9.41
N ARG A 29 -13.21 -2.97 9.84
CA ARG A 29 -13.50 -1.55 10.03
C ARG A 29 -12.98 -1.09 11.40
N ARG A 30 -11.92 -0.29 11.41
CA ARG A 30 -11.25 0.21 12.62
C ARG A 30 -11.95 1.41 13.21
N SER A 31 -12.51 2.27 12.36
CA SER A 31 -13.30 3.44 12.75
C SER A 31 -14.26 3.85 11.63
N GLU A 32 -14.98 4.95 11.81
CA GLU A 32 -15.85 5.51 10.76
C GLU A 32 -15.05 5.92 9.52
N ASP A 33 -13.80 6.36 9.73
CA ASP A 33 -12.91 6.90 8.70
C ASP A 33 -11.75 5.98 8.34
N GLU A 34 -11.71 4.75 8.87
CA GLU A 34 -10.59 3.83 8.62
C GLU A 34 -11.02 2.36 8.47
N ILE A 35 -10.51 1.73 7.43
CA ILE A 35 -10.65 0.32 7.12
C ILE A 35 -9.28 -0.29 6.89
N VAL A 36 -9.10 -1.54 7.31
CA VAL A 36 -7.93 -2.36 7.01
C VAL A 36 -8.36 -3.59 6.23
N VAL A 37 -7.65 -3.89 5.14
CA VAL A 37 -7.88 -5.07 4.31
C VAL A 37 -6.64 -5.95 4.32
N GLU A 38 -6.84 -7.25 4.49
CA GLU A 38 -5.78 -8.26 4.36
C GLU A 38 -5.77 -8.79 2.93
N ILE A 39 -4.69 -8.52 2.19
CA ILE A 39 -4.56 -8.89 0.78
C ILE A 39 -3.40 -9.88 0.62
N PRO A 40 -3.68 -11.17 0.35
CA PRO A 40 -2.65 -12.16 0.07
C PRO A 40 -1.93 -11.86 -1.25
N ALA A 41 -0.60 -11.92 -1.24
CA ALA A 41 0.26 -11.74 -2.41
C ALA A 41 1.40 -12.78 -2.42
N HIS A 42 2.42 -12.60 -3.26
CA HIS A 42 3.47 -13.60 -3.41
C HIS A 42 4.46 -13.63 -2.24
N TRP A 43 4.91 -12.48 -1.72
CA TRP A 43 5.86 -12.47 -0.59
C TRP A 43 5.20 -12.62 0.79
N CYS A 44 4.07 -11.96 1.01
CA CYS A 44 3.33 -12.00 2.28
C CYS A 44 1.85 -11.66 2.07
N THR A 45 1.08 -11.68 3.16
CA THR A 45 -0.24 -11.02 3.20
C THR A 45 -0.03 -9.59 3.65
N TYR A 46 -0.43 -8.63 2.82
CA TYR A 46 -0.28 -7.21 3.13
C TYR A 46 -1.47 -6.71 3.93
N LEU A 47 -1.19 -5.85 4.91
CA LEU A 47 -2.21 -5.05 5.57
C LEU A 47 -2.31 -3.71 4.85
N VAL A 48 -3.45 -3.48 4.21
CA VAL A 48 -3.72 -2.25 3.45
C VAL A 48 -4.72 -1.40 4.22
N TYR A 49 -4.23 -0.28 4.74
CA TYR A 49 -5.02 0.71 5.45
C TYR A 49 -5.59 1.70 4.46
N PHE A 50 -6.88 1.98 4.58
CA PHE A 50 -7.60 3.03 3.88
C PHE A 50 -8.16 4.00 4.90
N THR A 51 -7.76 5.27 4.79
CA THR A 51 -8.20 6.33 5.69
C THR A 51 -8.85 7.44 4.89
N TRP A 52 -10.12 7.72 5.17
CA TRP A 52 -10.84 8.84 4.57
C TRP A 52 -10.62 10.12 5.39
N ARG A 53 -10.35 11.22 4.72
CA ARG A 53 -10.22 12.55 5.30
C ARG A 53 -11.25 13.46 4.66
N GLU A 54 -12.41 13.58 5.32
CA GLU A 54 -13.51 14.42 4.86
C GLU A 54 -13.09 15.89 4.68
N ASP A 55 -12.30 16.42 5.61
CA ASP A 55 -11.82 17.81 5.59
C ASP A 55 -10.91 18.15 4.40
N ALA A 56 -10.26 17.12 3.84
CA ALA A 56 -9.36 17.24 2.71
C ALA A 56 -9.93 16.62 1.42
N GLU A 57 -11.15 16.06 1.48
CA GLU A 57 -11.73 15.24 0.41
C GLU A 57 -10.70 14.24 -0.16
N ALA A 58 -10.00 13.53 0.74
CA ALA A 58 -8.86 12.71 0.37
C ALA A 58 -8.91 11.31 0.97
N LEU A 59 -8.62 10.30 0.14
CA LEU A 59 -8.41 8.92 0.59
C LEU A 59 -6.91 8.64 0.63
N HIS A 60 -6.42 8.30 1.82
CA HIS A 60 -5.06 7.85 2.01
C HIS A 60 -5.02 6.32 2.05
N ILE A 61 -4.06 5.74 1.33
CA ILE A 61 -3.74 4.30 1.38
C ILE A 61 -2.36 4.09 2.01
N ALA A 62 -2.23 3.10 2.89
CA ALA A 62 -0.95 2.58 3.37
C ALA A 62 -0.90 1.06 3.24
N CYS A 63 -0.04 0.55 2.35
CA CYS A 63 0.22 -0.87 2.19
C CYS A 63 1.46 -1.25 3.00
N CYS A 64 1.28 -2.08 4.03
CA CYS A 64 2.30 -2.33 5.04
C CYS A 64 2.97 -3.69 4.82
N PHE A 65 4.31 -3.72 4.85
CA PHE A 65 5.08 -4.96 4.71
C PHE A 65 4.99 -5.81 5.98
N ASP A 66 4.98 -7.14 5.84
CA ASP A 66 5.20 -8.05 6.97
C ASP A 66 6.70 -8.17 7.30
N LEU A 67 7.34 -7.03 7.58
CA LEU A 67 8.77 -6.91 7.88
C LEU A 67 8.99 -5.99 9.08
N PHE A 68 9.81 -6.44 10.04
CA PHE A 68 10.23 -5.65 11.19
C PHE A 68 11.59 -4.99 10.93
N VAL A 69 11.72 -3.72 11.27
CA VAL A 69 12.93 -2.91 11.14
C VAL A 69 13.53 -2.60 12.51
N PRO A 70 14.59 -3.33 12.92
CA PRO A 70 15.32 -3.02 14.14
C PRO A 70 15.91 -1.61 14.10
N GLU A 71 15.90 -0.92 15.23
CA GLU A 71 16.44 0.44 15.36
C GLU A 71 17.86 0.62 14.79
N PRO A 72 18.83 -0.30 14.99
CA PRO A 72 20.18 -0.18 14.42
C PRO A 72 20.22 -0.21 12.89
N LEU A 73 19.20 -0.76 12.23
CA LEU A 73 19.13 -0.86 10.77
C LEU A 73 18.34 0.29 10.13
N ARG A 74 17.61 1.10 10.91
CA ARG A 74 16.82 2.23 10.39
C ARG A 74 17.62 3.15 9.44
N PRO A 75 18.89 3.55 9.72
CA PRO A 75 19.64 4.38 8.79
C PRO A 75 19.79 3.78 7.38
N ARG A 76 20.00 2.46 7.29
CA ARG A 76 20.10 1.76 6.00
C ARG A 76 18.75 1.66 5.31
N VAL A 77 17.68 1.45 6.08
CA VAL A 77 16.32 1.43 5.54
C VAL A 77 15.90 2.80 5.01
N TYR A 78 16.27 3.90 5.68
CA TYR A 78 16.00 5.24 5.16
C TYR A 78 16.70 5.50 3.83
N GLU A 79 17.95 5.07 3.69
CA GLU A 79 18.67 5.16 2.42
C GLU A 79 18.03 4.29 1.33
N LEU A 80 17.62 3.06 1.67
CA LEU A 80 16.91 2.19 0.74
C LEU A 80 15.59 2.82 0.28
N VAL A 81 14.78 3.34 1.21
CA VAL A 81 13.52 4.03 0.91
C VAL A 81 13.74 5.18 -0.07
N ALA A 82 14.76 6.02 0.14
CA ALA A 82 15.06 7.11 -0.78
C ALA A 82 15.36 6.60 -2.21
N LYS A 83 16.16 5.54 -2.33
CA LYS A 83 16.52 4.94 -3.63
C LYS A 83 15.37 4.20 -4.30
N CYS A 84 14.47 3.58 -3.53
CA CYS A 84 13.24 2.99 -4.06
C CYS A 84 12.32 4.11 -4.60
N ASN A 85 12.17 5.20 -3.84
CA ASN A 85 11.29 6.32 -4.21
C ASN A 85 11.73 7.03 -5.50
N GLU A 86 13.03 7.08 -5.80
CA GLU A 86 13.53 7.59 -7.09
C GLU A 86 13.03 6.78 -8.30
N GLN A 87 12.55 5.56 -8.09
CA GLN A 87 12.05 4.64 -9.12
C GLN A 87 10.52 4.52 -9.13
N LEU A 88 9.82 5.32 -8.32
CA LEU A 88 8.37 5.36 -8.25
C LEU A 88 7.81 6.50 -9.10
N TRP A 89 6.70 6.20 -9.78
CA TRP A 89 5.89 7.21 -10.45
C TRP A 89 4.77 7.71 -9.54
N LEU A 90 4.23 6.83 -8.71
CA LEU A 90 3.09 7.10 -7.83
C LEU A 90 3.40 6.64 -6.41
N GLY A 91 3.00 7.47 -5.45
CA GLY A 91 3.18 7.17 -4.03
C GLY A 91 4.63 7.26 -3.58
N HIS A 92 4.90 6.72 -2.39
CA HIS A 92 6.24 6.67 -1.81
C HIS A 92 6.31 5.58 -0.74
N PHE A 93 7.49 5.00 -0.56
CA PHE A 93 7.83 4.21 0.61
C PHE A 93 8.16 5.09 1.81
N GLY A 94 7.88 4.56 3.00
CA GLY A 94 8.23 5.14 4.28
C GLY A 94 8.46 4.07 5.34
N LEU A 95 8.70 4.51 6.57
CA LEU A 95 8.82 3.67 7.76
C LEU A 95 7.75 4.10 8.77
N TRP A 96 6.86 3.18 9.16
CA TRP A 96 5.99 3.39 10.31
C TRP A 96 6.83 3.22 11.57
N LEU A 97 7.09 4.31 12.29
CA LEU A 97 7.97 4.26 13.46
C LEU A 97 7.35 3.53 14.64
N ASP A 98 6.03 3.67 14.84
CA ASP A 98 5.34 3.03 15.96
C ASP A 98 5.36 1.50 15.84
N GLU A 99 5.13 0.99 14.62
CA GLU A 99 5.12 -0.46 14.33
C GLU A 99 6.47 -1.01 13.81
N ASN A 100 7.45 -0.13 13.58
CA ASN A 100 8.76 -0.47 13.01
C ASN A 100 8.69 -1.23 11.69
N MET A 101 7.76 -0.87 10.80
CA MET A 101 7.54 -1.59 9.55
C MET A 101 7.66 -0.67 8.33
N PRO A 102 8.27 -1.12 7.22
CA PRO A 102 8.19 -0.40 5.96
C PRO A 102 6.75 -0.41 5.45
N LEU A 103 6.41 0.58 4.64
CA LEU A 103 5.11 0.67 3.99
C LEU A 103 5.21 1.51 2.72
N PHE A 104 4.27 1.30 1.81
CA PHE A 104 3.98 2.19 0.69
C PHE A 104 2.79 3.07 1.02
N ARG A 105 2.82 4.35 0.63
CA ARG A 105 1.72 5.32 0.80
C ARG A 105 1.37 6.00 -0.50
N HIS A 106 0.08 6.25 -0.66
CA HIS A 106 -0.44 7.11 -1.69
C HIS A 106 -1.68 7.87 -1.18
N THR A 107 -2.03 8.98 -1.82
CA THR A 107 -3.22 9.75 -1.48
C THR A 107 -3.95 10.12 -2.75
N LEU A 108 -5.21 9.73 -2.83
CA LEU A 108 -6.13 10.17 -3.86
C LEU A 108 -6.89 11.39 -3.33
N LEU A 109 -6.81 12.48 -4.08
CA LEU A 109 -7.60 13.68 -3.83
C LEU A 109 -8.82 13.64 -4.74
N PHE A 110 -10.00 13.76 -4.16
CA PHE A 110 -11.24 13.97 -4.88
C PHE A 110 -11.46 15.47 -4.93
N ALA A 111 -11.23 16.07 -6.09
CA ALA A 111 -11.35 17.52 -6.26
C ALA A 111 -12.70 17.85 -6.91
N GLY A 112 -13.59 18.53 -6.17
CA GLY A 112 -14.89 18.98 -6.66
C GLY A 112 -15.93 17.87 -6.73
N ASP A 113 -16.98 18.06 -7.55
CA ASP A 113 -18.12 17.12 -7.66
C ASP A 113 -17.81 15.85 -8.49
N VAL A 114 -16.55 15.36 -8.47
CA VAL A 114 -16.16 14.13 -9.17
C VAL A 114 -16.32 12.95 -8.22
N PRO A 115 -17.28 12.04 -8.47
CA PRO A 115 -17.49 10.91 -7.59
C PRO A 115 -16.31 9.92 -7.69
N PRO A 116 -16.01 9.19 -6.60
CA PRO A 116 -15.01 8.13 -6.63
C PRO A 116 -15.43 7.01 -7.60
N MET A 117 -14.48 6.51 -8.39
CA MET A 117 -14.71 5.42 -9.36
C MET A 117 -14.09 4.12 -8.85
N VAL A 118 -14.81 3.00 -8.95
CA VAL A 118 -14.34 1.67 -8.51
C VAL A 118 -13.00 1.32 -9.16
N GLU A 119 -12.88 1.55 -10.47
CA GLU A 119 -11.68 1.24 -11.24
C GLU A 119 -10.45 1.99 -10.72
N GLN A 120 -10.63 3.21 -10.20
CA GLN A 120 -9.54 3.99 -9.61
C GLN A 120 -9.04 3.36 -8.30
N PHE A 121 -9.93 2.74 -7.52
CA PHE A 121 -9.59 2.07 -6.27
C PHE A 121 -8.91 0.73 -6.53
N GLU A 122 -9.42 -0.05 -7.47
CA GLU A 122 -8.81 -1.31 -7.89
C GLU A 122 -7.39 -1.09 -8.42
N GLU A 123 -7.20 -0.11 -9.31
CA GLU A 123 -5.88 0.26 -9.83
C GLU A 123 -4.95 0.76 -8.72
N LEU A 124 -5.46 1.55 -7.77
CA LEU A 124 -4.66 2.02 -6.63
C LEU A 124 -4.16 0.85 -5.76
N ILE A 125 -5.03 -0.13 -5.50
CA ILE A 125 -4.68 -1.34 -4.74
C ILE A 125 -3.63 -2.14 -5.49
N ASP A 126 -3.82 -2.36 -6.79
CA ASP A 126 -2.88 -3.10 -7.63
C ASP A 126 -1.50 -2.43 -7.67
N ILE A 127 -1.44 -1.10 -7.83
CA ILE A 127 -0.18 -0.33 -7.76
C ILE A 127 0.48 -0.50 -6.39
N ALA A 128 -0.27 -0.35 -5.30
CA ALA A 128 0.28 -0.43 -3.95
C ALA A 128 0.88 -1.81 -3.65
N ILE A 129 0.18 -2.89 -4.03
CA ILE A 129 0.66 -4.26 -3.88
C ILE A 129 1.84 -4.52 -4.82
N SER A 130 1.74 -4.15 -6.09
CA SER A 130 2.79 -4.37 -7.09
C SER A 130 4.10 -3.68 -6.73
N GLU A 131 4.06 -2.44 -6.23
CA GLU A 131 5.28 -1.74 -5.80
C GLU A 131 5.86 -2.38 -4.53
N CYS A 132 5.03 -2.79 -3.57
CA CYS A 132 5.50 -3.53 -2.41
C CYS A 132 6.17 -4.85 -2.80
N GLU A 133 5.56 -5.64 -3.68
CA GLU A 133 6.09 -6.90 -4.18
C GLU A 133 7.40 -6.71 -4.95
N ARG A 134 7.49 -5.64 -5.76
CA ARG A 134 8.70 -5.28 -6.52
C ARG A 134 9.89 -5.00 -5.61
N PHE A 135 9.69 -4.31 -4.49
CA PHE A 135 10.76 -3.89 -3.60
C PHE A 135 10.94 -4.77 -2.36
N PHE A 136 10.04 -5.72 -2.09
CA PHE A 136 10.15 -6.66 -0.97
C PHE A 136 11.52 -7.34 -0.88
N PRO A 137 12.12 -7.87 -1.97
CA PRO A 137 13.42 -8.51 -1.88
C PRO A 137 14.52 -7.55 -1.41
N ALA A 138 14.47 -6.28 -1.81
CA ALA A 138 15.46 -5.29 -1.40
C ALA A 138 15.38 -5.00 0.11
N PHE A 139 14.17 -4.81 0.65
CA PHE A 139 13.97 -4.67 2.09
C PHE A 139 14.44 -5.92 2.85
N ASN A 140 14.07 -7.11 2.35
CA ASN A 140 14.46 -8.38 2.96
C ASN A 140 15.99 -8.59 2.95
N PHE A 141 16.70 -8.18 1.89
CA PHE A 141 18.16 -8.27 1.84
C PHE A 141 18.86 -7.33 2.84
N VAL A 142 18.37 -6.10 2.99
CA VAL A 142 18.93 -5.16 3.99
C VAL A 142 18.68 -5.67 5.41
N LEU A 143 17.47 -6.16 5.69
CA LEU A 143 17.05 -6.58 7.04
C LEU A 143 17.61 -7.96 7.43
N GLY A 144 17.50 -8.95 6.55
CA GLY A 144 17.87 -10.34 6.84
C GLY A 144 19.34 -10.66 6.60
N GLN A 145 19.98 -10.01 5.61
CA GLN A 145 21.36 -10.33 5.19
C GLN A 145 22.34 -9.18 5.44
N GLY A 146 21.86 -8.03 5.90
CA GLY A 146 22.70 -6.87 6.22
C GLY A 146 23.41 -6.27 5.00
N LYS A 147 22.90 -6.51 3.79
CA LYS A 147 23.41 -5.91 2.55
C LYS A 147 23.29 -4.38 2.60
N THR A 148 24.13 -3.70 1.83
CA THR A 148 23.95 -2.27 1.60
C THR A 148 22.71 -2.03 0.71
N PRO A 149 22.07 -0.85 0.78
CA PRO A 149 20.93 -0.52 -0.07
C PRO A 149 21.20 -0.69 -1.57
N ASP A 150 22.41 -0.32 -2.04
CA ASP A 150 22.81 -0.49 -3.43
C ASP A 150 22.93 -1.96 -3.84
N GLU A 151 23.55 -2.79 -3.02
CA GLU A 151 23.61 -4.24 -3.26
C GLU A 151 22.21 -4.85 -3.26
N ALA A 152 21.38 -4.47 -2.29
CA ALA A 152 20.01 -4.99 -2.15
C ALA A 152 19.16 -4.70 -3.39
N LEU A 153 19.21 -3.47 -3.92
CA LEU A 153 18.50 -3.08 -5.14
C LEU A 153 19.06 -3.78 -6.39
N ALA A 154 20.38 -3.89 -6.51
CA ALA A 154 20.99 -4.59 -7.63
C ALA A 154 20.58 -6.07 -7.65
N HIS A 155 20.45 -6.70 -6.48
CA HIS A 155 20.01 -8.09 -6.35
C HIS A 155 18.51 -8.28 -6.56
N SER A 156 17.66 -7.35 -6.14
CA SER A 156 16.21 -7.44 -6.35
C SER A 156 15.82 -7.33 -7.81
N MET A 157 16.62 -6.64 -8.65
CA MET A 157 16.39 -6.53 -10.10
C MET A 157 16.86 -7.75 -10.91
N LEU A 158 17.55 -8.71 -10.29
CA LEU A 158 18.11 -9.90 -10.95
C LEU A 158 17.22 -11.14 -10.84
N GLU A 159 16.19 -11.11 -9.99
CA GLU A 159 15.11 -12.09 -10.07
C GLU A 159 14.17 -11.62 -11.19
N PRO A 160 14.16 -12.28 -12.37
CA PRO A 160 13.20 -11.94 -13.38
C PRO A 160 11.82 -12.22 -12.80
N VAL A 161 10.96 -11.20 -12.87
CA VAL A 161 9.51 -11.28 -12.68
C VAL A 161 9.02 -12.61 -13.26
N GLY A 162 8.73 -13.56 -12.36
CA GLY A 162 8.31 -14.90 -12.72
C GLY A 162 6.87 -14.87 -13.18
N GLN A 163 6.70 -15.02 -14.49
CA GLN A 163 5.60 -15.68 -15.21
C GLN A 163 4.15 -15.53 -14.69
N ALA A 164 3.34 -14.83 -15.49
CA ALA A 164 2.04 -15.32 -15.96
C ALA A 164 1.85 -14.92 -17.43
#